data_AF-A0A6C0JQ23-F1
#
_entry.id   AF-A0A6C0JQ23-F1
#
_cell.length_a   1.000
_cell.length_b   1.000
_cell.length_c   1.000
_cell.angle_alpha   90.00
_cell.angle_beta   90.00
_cell.angle_gamma   90.00
#
_symmetry.space_group_name_H-M   'P 1'
#
loop_
_entity.id
_entity.type
_entity.pdbx_description
1 polymer ?
#
loop_
_entity_poly.entity_id
_entity_poly.type
_entity_poly.pdbx_seq_one_letter_code
_entity_poly.pdbx_strand_id
1 'polypeptide(L)'
;MKIQSIFLLIISIVLVVVSSWNLSVFVRLSDASPQYTNDDQFDSACHVSKKYVKTGKIVSIVMLVLSVILMIGSSVCIYKNNV
;
A
#
# COMPACT_ATOMS: atom_id res chain seq x y z
N MET A 1 -5.73 -5.91 27.08
CA MET A 1 -4.57 -5.98 26.16
C MET A 1 -4.73 -7.03 25.06
N LYS A 2 -5.08 -8.30 25.33
CA LYS A 2 -5.22 -9.34 24.27
C LYS A 2 -6.17 -8.97 23.12
N ILE A 3 -7.36 -8.48 23.43
CA ILE A 3 -8.35 -8.05 22.41
C ILE A 3 -7.82 -6.90 21.55
N GLN A 4 -7.17 -5.90 22.13
CA GLN A 4 -6.58 -4.79 21.38
C GLN A 4 -5.49 -5.26 20.41
N SER A 5 -4.63 -6.19 20.83
CA SER A 5 -3.61 -6.78 19.96
C SER A 5 -4.20 -7.57 18.79
N ILE A 6 -5.30 -8.31 19.02
CA ILE A 6 -6.02 -9.05 17.97
C ILE A 6 -6.67 -8.07 16.97
N PHE A 7 -7.32 -7.02 17.44
CA PHE A 7 -7.87 -5.97 16.56
C PHE A 7 -6.77 -5.31 15.74
N LEU A 8 -5.61 -5.02 16.34
CA LEU A 8 -4.48 -4.40 15.66
C LEU A 8 -3.89 -5.33 14.59
N LEU A 9 -3.83 -6.64 14.85
CA LEU A 9 -3.46 -7.65 13.86
C LEU A 9 -4.43 -7.64 12.67
N ILE A 10 -5.75 -7.67 12.93
CA ILE A 10 -6.77 -7.65 11.86
C ILE A 10 -6.64 -6.38 11.01
N ILE A 11 -6.49 -5.21 11.64
CA ILE A 11 -6.30 -3.93 10.95
C ILE A 11 -5.00 -3.96 10.12
N SER A 12 -3.92 -4.52 10.63
CA SER A 12 -2.65 -4.64 9.89
C SER A 12 -2.80 -5.53 8.66
N ILE A 13 -3.55 -6.64 8.74
CA ILE A 13 -3.84 -7.52 7.61
C ILE A 13 -4.64 -6.77 6.54
N VAL A 14 -5.70 -6.05 6.95
CA VAL A 14 -6.49 -5.23 6.03
C VAL A 14 -5.62 -4.16 5.36
N LEU A 15 -4.75 -3.49 6.12
CA LEU A 15 -3.80 -2.51 5.61
C LEU A 15 -2.84 -3.10 4.59
N VAL A 16 -2.32 -4.32 4.81
CA VAL A 16 -1.47 -5.02 3.85
C VAL A 16 -2.24 -5.30 2.55
N VAL A 17 -3.47 -5.78 2.64
CA VAL A 17 -4.32 -6.08 1.46
C VAL A 17 -4.60 -4.80 0.67
N VAL A 18 -5.04 -3.74 1.34
CA VAL A 18 -5.34 -2.44 0.70
C VAL A 18 -4.09 -1.81 0.09
N SER A 19 -2.95 -1.86 0.79
CA SER A 19 -1.68 -1.32 0.27
C SER A 19 -1.19 -2.11 -0.95
N SER A 20 -1.35 -3.43 -0.94
CA SER A 20 -1.00 -4.30 -2.08
C SER A 20 -1.88 -4.01 -3.30
N TRP A 21 -3.18 -3.81 -3.09
CA TRP A 21 -4.10 -3.40 -4.14
C TRP A 21 -3.72 -2.05 -4.75
N ASN A 22 -3.48 -1.04 -3.91
CA ASN A 22 -3.04 0.28 -4.35
C ASN A 22 -1.74 0.22 -5.13
N LEU A 23 -0.75 -0.54 -4.65
CA LEU A 23 0.50 -0.74 -5.36
C LEU A 23 0.27 -1.35 -6.73
N SER A 24 -0.59 -2.37 -6.84
CA SER A 24 -0.96 -2.98 -8.13
C SER A 24 -1.56 -1.98 -9.11
N VAL A 25 -2.47 -1.12 -8.64
CA VAL A 25 -3.07 -0.05 -9.46
C VAL A 25 -1.99 0.94 -9.94
N PHE A 26 -1.13 1.42 -9.05
CA PHE A 26 -0.06 2.36 -9.41
C PHE A 26 1.02 1.74 -10.30
N VAL A 27 1.31 0.44 -10.16
CA VAL A 27 2.20 -0.28 -11.08
C VAL A 27 1.58 -0.36 -12.47
N ARG A 28 0.31 -0.76 -12.58
CA ARG A 28 -0.39 -0.81 -13.88
C ARG A 28 -0.48 0.57 -14.54
N LEU A 29 -0.77 1.62 -13.78
CA LEU A 29 -0.76 3.01 -14.28
C LEU A 29 0.65 3.45 -14.70
N SER A 30 1.67 3.05 -13.96
CA SER A 30 3.07 3.34 -14.29
C SER A 30 3.52 2.62 -15.57
N ASP A 31 3.05 1.40 -15.80
CA ASP A 31 3.37 0.60 -16.99
C ASP A 31 2.59 1.07 -18.23
N ALA A 32 1.39 1.64 -18.04
CA ALA A 32 0.63 2.29 -19.11
C ALA A 32 1.18 3.68 -19.48
N SER A 33 1.77 4.39 -18.52
CA SER A 33 2.34 5.73 -18.69
C SER A 33 3.29 5.93 -19.89
N PRO A 34 4.24 5.02 -20.20
CA PRO A 34 5.11 5.15 -21.38
C PRO A 34 4.40 4.98 -22.73
N GLN A 35 3.16 4.49 -22.76
CA GLN A 35 2.37 4.43 -24.01
C GLN A 35 1.85 5.82 -24.44
N TYR A 36 1.98 6.83 -23.58
CA TYR A 36 1.52 8.20 -23.83
C TYR A 36 2.71 9.15 -23.96
N THR A 37 2.85 9.76 -25.14
CA THR A 37 3.99 10.61 -25.53
C THR A 37 4.14 11.83 -24.63
N ASN A 38 3.02 12.43 -24.19
CA ASN A 38 3.00 13.63 -23.35
C ASN A 38 2.13 13.45 -22.10
N ASP A 39 2.43 14.20 -21.03
CA ASP A 39 1.68 14.16 -19.77
C ASP A 39 0.22 14.57 -19.95
N ASP A 40 -0.08 15.48 -20.87
CA ASP A 40 -1.44 15.94 -21.17
C ASP A 40 -2.31 14.82 -21.79
N GLN A 41 -1.72 13.93 -22.58
CA GLN A 41 -2.44 12.77 -23.14
C GLN A 41 -2.72 11.72 -22.08
N PHE A 42 -1.81 11.54 -21.13
CA PHE A 42 -2.00 10.63 -20.00
C PHE A 42 -3.05 11.18 -19.02
N ASP A 43 -3.01 12.49 -18.74
CA ASP A 43 -3.99 13.16 -17.89
C ASP A 43 -5.39 13.15 -18.53
N SER A 44 -5.50 13.43 -19.83
CA SER A 44 -6.79 13.36 -20.53
C SER A 44 -7.37 11.94 -20.61
N ALA A 45 -6.55 10.88 -20.57
CA ALA A 45 -7.01 9.49 -20.68
C ALA A 45 -7.30 8.84 -19.32
N CYS A 46 -6.49 9.17 -18.30
CA CYS A 46 -6.55 8.53 -16.98
C CYS A 46 -6.98 9.48 -15.85
N HIS A 47 -7.16 10.78 -16.12
CA HIS A 47 -7.42 11.83 -15.13
C HIS A 47 -6.38 11.86 -13.98
N VAL A 48 -5.16 11.44 -14.27
CA VAL A 48 -4.05 11.41 -13.31
C VAL A 48 -2.74 11.80 -13.98
N SER A 49 -1.96 12.65 -13.31
CA SER A 49 -0.61 13.03 -13.77
C SER A 49 0.43 11.91 -13.56
N LYS A 50 1.44 11.82 -14.43
CA LYS A 50 2.59 10.91 -14.25
C LYS A 50 3.31 11.13 -12.91
N LYS A 51 3.38 12.39 -12.44
CA LYS A 51 3.95 12.73 -11.12
C LYS A 51 3.13 12.14 -9.97
N TYR A 52 1.80 12.14 -10.10
CA TYR A 52 0.90 11.53 -9.12
C TYR A 52 1.10 10.01 -9.09
N VAL A 53 1.17 9.36 -10.25
CA VAL A 53 1.40 7.90 -10.35
C VAL A 53 2.75 7.50 -9.74
N LYS A 54 3.83 8.24 -10.05
CA LYS A 54 5.16 7.97 -9.49
C LYS A 54 5.19 8.14 -7.97
N THR A 55 4.58 9.21 -7.46
CA THR A 55 4.47 9.47 -6.01
C THR A 55 3.61 8.40 -5.33
N GLY A 56 2.45 8.07 -5.92
CA GLY A 56 1.53 7.07 -5.41
C GLY A 56 2.16 5.68 -5.33
N LYS A 57 2.97 5.29 -6.32
CA LYS A 57 3.76 4.05 -6.29
C LYS A 57 4.72 4.03 -5.10
N ILE A 58 5.50 5.09 -4.88
CA ILE A 58 6.45 5.19 -3.77
C ILE A 58 5.72 5.12 -2.42
N VAL A 59 4.67 5.93 -2.25
CA VAL A 59 3.88 5.96 -1.02
C VAL A 59 3.25 4.59 -0.73
N SER A 60 2.74 3.91 -1.75
CA SER A 60 2.14 2.57 -1.59
C SER A 60 3.18 1.53 -1.14
N ILE A 61 4.41 1.59 -1.66
CA ILE A 61 5.50 0.71 -1.21
C ILE A 61 5.83 0.99 0.26
N VAL A 62 5.99 2.26 0.63
CA VAL A 62 6.30 2.65 2.02
C VAL A 62 5.19 2.21 2.98
N MET A 63 3.92 2.41 2.61
CA MET A 63 2.77 1.95 3.39
C MET A 63 2.74 0.43 3.55
N LEU A 64 3.07 -0.32 2.49
CA LEU A 64 3.12 -1.78 2.55
C LEU A 64 4.22 -2.25 3.52
N VAL A 65 5.41 -1.66 3.46
CA VAL A 65 6.51 -1.97 4.40
C VAL A 65 6.11 -1.67 5.84
N LEU A 66 5.52 -0.51 6.12
CA LEU A 66 5.02 -0.14 7.45
C LEU A 66 3.95 -1.12 7.95
N SER A 67 3.02 -1.52 7.08
CA SER A 67 1.95 -2.46 7.41
C SER A 67 2.50 -3.83 7.77
N VAL A 68 3.51 -4.32 7.06
CA VAL A 68 4.19 -5.59 7.37
C VAL A 68 4.93 -5.51 8.71
N ILE A 69 5.63 -4.41 8.99
CA ILE A 69 6.29 -4.20 10.29
C ILE A 69 5.28 -4.22 11.43
N LEU A 70 4.14 -3.55 11.28
CA LEU A 70 3.04 -3.56 12.26
C LEU A 70 2.46 -4.97 12.44
N MET A 71 2.32 -5.74 11.36
CA MET A 71 1.84 -7.13 11.41
C MET A 71 2.81 -8.04 12.18
N ILE A 72 4.11 -7.92 11.94
CA ILE A 72 5.14 -8.69 12.67
C ILE A 72 5.15 -8.28 14.14
N GLY A 73 5.17 -6.97 14.43
CA GLY A 73 5.21 -6.45 15.79
C GLY A 73 3.98 -6.86 16.62
N SER A 74 2.78 -6.80 16.02
CA SER A 74 1.55 -7.27 16.65
C SER A 74 1.56 -8.78 16.89
N SER A 75 2.08 -9.57 15.95
CA SER A 75 2.25 -11.02 16.11
C SER A 75 3.17 -11.38 17.28
N VAL A 76 4.32 -10.71 17.39
CA VAL A 76 5.27 -10.91 18.51
C VAL A 76 4.65 -10.50 19.84
N CYS A 77 3.91 -9.39 19.87
CA CYS A 77 3.21 -8.93 21.07
C CYS A 77 2.16 -9.95 21.54
N ILE A 78 1.37 -10.51 20.63
CA ILE A 78 0.40 -11.58 20.95
C ILE A 78 1.11 -12.82 21.51
N TYR A 79 2.21 -13.24 20.90
CA TYR A 79 2.99 -14.38 21.37
C TYR A 79 3.51 -14.17 22.80
N LYS A 80 4.16 -13.03 23.07
CA LYS A 80 4.71 -12.70 24.39
C LYS A 80 3.61 -12.52 25.47
N ASN A 81 2.39 -12.17 25.09
CA ASN A 81 1.28 -12.02 26.03
C ASN A 81 0.51 -13.34 26.27
N ASN A 82 0.86 -14.41 25.55
CA ASN A 82 0.29 -15.75 25.69
C ASN A 82 1.28 -16.77 26.30
N VAL A 83 2.58 -16.49 26.29
CA VAL A 83 3.61 -17.15 27.11
C VAL A 83 3.66 -16.49 28.48
#